data_AF-A0A924CZR9-F1
#
_entry.id   AF-A0A924CZR9-F1
#
_cell.length_a   1.000
_cell.length_b   1.000
_cell.length_c   1.000
_cell.angle_alpha   90.00
_cell.angle_beta   90.00
_cell.angle_gamma   90.00
#
_symmetry.space_group_name_H-M   'P 1'
#
loop_
_entity.id
_entity.type
_entity.pdbx_description
1 polymer ?
#
loop_
_entity_poly.entity_id
_entity_poly.type
_entity_poly.pdbx_seq_one_letter_code
_entity_poly.pdbx_strand_id
1 'polypeptide(L)' 'MLRWHGDLWVYRSAEPGNFRRTRLVDARPVDAGWFVAGGLAPGDRIAAAGAGALLAAERGADAPAEDD' A
#
# COMPACT_ATOMS: atom_id res chain seq x y z
N MET A 1 1.88 2.36 6.06
CA MET A 1 2.96 2.50 5.04
C MET A 1 3.90 1.30 5.14
N LEU A 2 4.52 0.89 4.02
CA LEU A 2 5.46 -0.24 3.95
C LEU A 2 6.68 0.15 3.09
N ARG A 3 7.88 -0.30 3.48
CA ARG A 3 9.06 -0.29 2.62
C ARG A 3 9.18 -1.62 1.90
N TRP A 4 9.24 -1.61 0.57
CA TRP A 4 9.29 -2.81 -0.27
C TRP A 4 10.18 -2.56 -1.50
N HIS A 5 11.21 -3.39 -1.71
CA HIS A 5 12.21 -3.26 -2.77
C HIS A 5 12.91 -1.88 -2.83
N GLY A 6 13.17 -1.28 -1.67
CA GLY A 6 13.79 0.06 -1.57
C GLY A 6 12.81 1.22 -1.74
N ASP A 7 11.59 0.94 -2.19
CA ASP A 7 10.53 1.92 -2.39
C ASP A 7 9.55 2.00 -1.23
N LEU A 8 8.84 3.12 -1.17
CA LEU A 8 7.75 3.34 -0.22
C LEU A 8 6.40 3.08 -0.87
N TRP A 9 5.55 2.33 -0.16
CA TRP A 9 4.26 1.90 -0.65
C TRP A 9 3.17 2.11 0.40
N VAL A 10 1.95 2.33 -0.10
CA VAL A 10 0.72 2.36 0.68
C VAL A 10 -0.33 1.48 0.02
N TYR A 11 -1.34 1.10 0.78
CA TYR A 11 -2.53 0.45 0.24
C TYR A 11 -3.64 1.49 0.10
N ARG A 12 -4.12 1.71 -1.12
CA ARG A 12 -5.27 2.55 -1.43
C ARG A 12 -6.53 1.69 -1.53
N SER A 13 -7.66 2.23 -1.08
CA SER A 13 -8.97 1.60 -1.18
C SER A 13 -9.84 2.43 -2.13
N ALA A 14 -10.12 1.89 -3.31
CA ALA A 14 -11.07 2.48 -4.24
C ALA A 14 -12.51 2.23 -3.75
N GLU A 15 -12.74 1.07 -3.16
CA GLU A 15 -13.99 0.63 -2.55
C GLU A 15 -13.71 -0.07 -1.22
N PRO A 16 -14.63 -0.05 -0.25
CA PRO A 16 -14.44 -0.72 1.04
C PRO A 16 -14.04 -2.19 0.86
N GLY A 17 -12.92 -2.59 1.47
CA GLY A 17 -12.40 -3.95 1.37
C GLY A 17 -11.52 -4.23 0.14
N ASN A 18 -11.54 -3.38 -0.88
CA ASN A 18 -10.69 -3.53 -2.07
C ASN A 18 -9.42 -2.68 -1.93
N PHE A 19 -8.34 -3.30 -1.47
CA PHE A 19 -7.05 -2.64 -1.28
C PHE A 19 -6.08 -2.94 -2.41
N ARG A 20 -5.49 -1.89 -3.00
CA ARG A 20 -4.43 -2.00 -4.01
C ARG A 20 -3.16 -1.36 -3.52
N ARG A 21 -2.02 -2.05 -3.68
CA ARG A 21 -0.72 -1.48 -3.35
C ARG A 21 -0.35 -0.40 -4.37
N THR A 22 0.10 0.75 -3.90
CA THR A 22 0.48 1.90 -4.74
C THR A 22 1.79 2.48 -4.24
N ARG A 23 2.73 2.70 -5.18
CA ARG A 23 4.05 3.25 -4.90
C ARG A 23 3.92 4.75 -4.65
N LEU A 24 4.58 5.23 -3.60
CA LEU A 24 4.74 6.65 -3.33
C LEU A 24 5.96 7.19 -4.07
N VAL A 25 5.81 8.36 -4.69
CA VAL A 25 6.89 9.05 -5.41
C VAL A 25 7.43 10.18 -4.54
N ASP A 26 8.75 10.24 -4.39
CA ASP A 26 9.49 11.23 -3.59
C ASP A 26 8.95 11.43 -2.18
N ALA A 27 8.58 10.32 -1.52
CA ALA A 27 8.08 10.34 -0.17
C ALA A 27 9.19 10.66 0.84
N ARG A 28 9.03 11.73 1.61
CA ARG A 28 9.95 12.15 2.67
C ARG A 28 9.23 12.31 4.01
N PRO A 29 9.87 11.96 5.13
CA PRO A 29 9.30 12.17 6.45
C PRO A 29 9.23 13.68 6.76
N VAL A 30 8.18 14.08 7.47
CA VAL A 30 7.96 15.41 8.07
C VAL A 30 7.48 15.21 9.51
N ASP A 31 7.48 16.26 10.34
CA ASP A 31 7.21 16.14 11.79
C ASP A 31 5.93 15.37 12.14
N ALA A 32 4.86 15.55 11.36
CA ALA A 32 3.56 14.91 11.59
C ALA A 32 3.23 13.78 10.60
N GLY A 33 4.21 13.26 9.83
CA GLY A 33 3.97 12.15 8.91
C GLY A 33 4.87 12.14 7.68
N TRP A 34 4.28 12.05 6.50
CA TRP A 34 4.99 11.91 5.24
C TRP A 34 4.48 12.92 4.22
N PHE A 35 5.40 13.65 3.61
CA PHE A 35 5.13 14.42 2.40
C PHE A 35 5.35 13.52 1.19
N VAL A 36 4.40 13.47 0.26
CA VAL A 36 4.44 12.64 -0.95
C VAL A 36 4.20 13.54 -2.15
N ALA A 37 5.10 13.51 -3.14
CA ALA A 37 4.99 14.34 -4.33
C ALA A 37 4.10 13.72 -5.42
N GLY A 38 3.91 12.40 -5.40
CA GLY A 38 3.08 11.71 -6.39
C GLY A 38 2.74 10.26 -6.03
N GLY A 39 1.87 9.67 -6.84
CA GLY A 39 1.33 8.31 -6.63
C GLY A 39 0.01 8.27 -5.85
N LEU A 40 -0.49 9.41 -5.38
CA LEU A 40 -1.80 9.55 -4.73
C LEU A 40 -2.55 10.76 -5.32
N ALA A 41 -3.87 10.69 -5.32
CA ALA A 41 -4.75 11.80 -5.69
C ALA A 41 -5.56 12.30 -4.48
N PRO A 42 -5.97 13.59 -4.46
CA PRO A 42 -6.89 14.08 -3.44
C PRO A 42 -8.16 13.24 -3.39
N GLY A 43 -8.56 12.84 -2.17
CA GLY A 43 -9.72 11.97 -1.95
C GLY A 43 -9.41 10.47 -1.95
N ASP A 44 -8.19 10.05 -2.31
CA ASP A 44 -7.78 8.65 -2.13
C ASP A 44 -7.86 8.25 -0.66
N ARG A 45 -8.55 7.14 -0.39
CA ARG A 45 -8.55 6.52 0.93
C ARG A 45 -7.38 5.56 1.04
N ILE A 46 -6.55 5.74 2.06
CA ILE A 46 -5.38 4.88 2.29
C ILE A 46 -5.48 4.17 3.64
N ALA A 47 -4.92 2.97 3.71
CA ALA A 47 -4.80 2.26 4.97
C ALA A 47 -3.76 2.92 5.88
N ALA A 48 -4.21 3.50 6.99
CA ALA A 48 -3.33 4.09 8.00
C ALA A 48 -2.59 3.02 8.84
N ALA A 49 -3.20 1.84 9.01
CA ALA A 49 -2.66 0.71 9.76
C ALA A 49 -2.85 -0.61 8.99
N GLY A 50 -2.22 -1.70 9.46
CA GLY A 50 -2.43 -3.04 8.91
C GLY A 50 -1.76 -3.33 7.56
N ALA A 51 -0.85 -2.46 7.08
CA ALA A 51 -0.18 -2.64 5.79
C ALA A 51 0.58 -3.98 5.66
N GLY A 52 1.12 -4.51 6.77
CA GLY A 52 1.77 -5.82 6.78
C GLY A 52 0.81 -6.99 6.59
N ALA A 53 -0.40 -6.92 7.17
CA ALA A 53 -1.44 -7.93 6.98
C ALA A 53 -1.98 -7.93 5.54
N LEU A 54 -2.16 -6.74 4.96
CA LEU A 54 -2.54 -6.59 3.54
C LEU A 54 -1.49 -7.19 2.61
N LEU A 55 -0.20 -6.98 2.90
CA LEU A 55 0.89 -7.61 2.13
C LEU A 55 0.86 -9.13 2.23
N ALA A 56 0.65 -9.68 3.43
CA ALA A 56 0.56 -11.12 3.62
C ALA A 56 -0.64 -11.72 2.86
N ALA A 57 -1.80 -11.07 2.93
CA ALA A 57 -3.00 -11.48 2.21
C ALA A 57 -2.81 -11.42 0.69
N GLU A 58 -2.19 -10.35 0.17
CA GLU A 58 -1.87 -10.20 -1.26
C GLU A 58 -0.98 -11.35 -1.75
N ARG A 59 0.05 -11.72 -0.98
CA ARG A 59 0.97 -12.81 -1.34
C ARG A 59 0.37 -14.20 -1.21
N GLY A 60 -0.51 -14.40 -0.23
CA GLY A 60 -1.24 -15.66 -0.09
C GLY A 60 -2.26 -15.88 -1.21
N ALA A 61 -2.83 -14.80 -1.74
CA ALA A 61 -3.74 -14.85 -2.89
C ALA A 61 -3.01 -15.05 -4.24
N ASP A 62 -1.72 -14.68 -4.32
CA ASP A 62 -0.87 -14.82 -5.52
C ASP A 62 -0.16 -16.18 -5.59
N ALA A 63 -0.24 -17.00 -4.54
CA ALA A 63 0.23 -18.38 -4.61
C ALA A 63 -0.58 -19.13 -5.68
N PRO A 64 0.06 -19.88 -6.61
CA PRO A 64 -0.68 -20.69 -7.56
C PRO A 64 -1.60 -21.61 -6.76
N ALA A 65 -2.87 -21.68 -7.15
CA ALA A 65 -3.74 -22.74 -6.66
C ALA A 65 -3.00 -24.05 -6.92
N GLU A 66 -2.69 -24.77 -5.84
CA GLU A 66 -2.16 -26.13 -5.95
C GLU A 66 -3.30 -26.96 -6.56
N ASP A 67 -3.27 -27.11 -7.89
CA ASP A 67 -4.14 -28.03 -8.62
C ASP A 67 -3.80 -29.46 -8.13
N ASP A 68 -4.81 -30.13 -7.55
CA ASP A 68 -4.79 -31.54 -7.09
C ASP A 68 -4.71 -32.55 -8.25
#